data_AF-A0A4Y3UNC0-F1
#
_entry.id   AF-A0A4Y3UNC0-F1
#
_cell.length_a   1.000
_cell.length_b   1.000
_cell.length_c   1.000
_cell.angle_alpha   90.00
_cell.angle_beta   90.00
_cell.angle_gamma   90.00
#
_symmetry.space_group_name_H-M   'P 1'
#
loop_
_entity.id
_entity.type
_entity.pdbx_description
1 polymer ?
#
loop_
_entity_poly.entity_id
_entity_poly.type
_entity_poly.pdbx_seq_one_letter_code
_entity_poly.pdbx_strand_id
1 'polypeptide(L)'
;MPNCPDWVMHEAYDAEVSSAGYWPGGADEGAFYSYTYPEPPGFRERDLGVPGAAFDAELGEFVLPYRAVRESSDPDGLLLAFLRATFAAGAETGDWPQVAAGGDGRVAAADPEVLS
;
A
#
# COMPACT_ATOMS: atom_id res chain seq x y z
N MET A 1 -20.97 -1.68 -23.75
CA MET A 1 -21.14 -1.01 -22.44
C MET A 1 -20.35 -1.82 -21.43
N PRO A 2 -19.28 -1.29 -20.81
CA PRO A 2 -18.62 -2.02 -19.75
C PRO A 2 -19.52 -1.98 -18.51
N ASN A 3 -19.90 -3.16 -18.06
CA ASN A 3 -20.82 -3.41 -16.96
C ASN A 3 -20.06 -3.30 -15.63
N CYS A 4 -19.83 -2.08 -15.15
CA CYS A 4 -19.39 -1.86 -13.77
C CYS A 4 -20.56 -1.24 -12.99
N PRO A 5 -21.22 -2.00 -12.10
CA PRO A 5 -22.32 -1.50 -11.29
C PRO A 5 -21.81 -0.53 -10.20
N ASP A 6 -22.56 0.56 -9.98
CA ASP A 6 -22.18 1.76 -9.19
C ASP A 6 -21.83 1.52 -7.70
N TRP A 7 -22.07 0.33 -7.15
CA TRP A 7 -21.84 0.04 -5.73
C TRP A 7 -20.38 -0.30 -5.38
N VAL A 8 -19.53 -0.62 -6.37
CA VAL A 8 -18.10 -0.92 -6.16
C VAL A 8 -17.29 0.33 -5.78
N MET A 9 -17.84 1.54 -5.97
CA MET A 9 -17.16 2.79 -5.67
C MET A 9 -17.37 3.31 -4.25
N HIS A 10 -18.22 2.68 -3.42
CA HIS A 10 -18.59 3.22 -2.10
C HIS A 10 -17.87 2.56 -0.91
N GLU A 11 -17.43 1.30 -0.98
CA GLU A 11 -16.66 0.67 0.11
C GLU A 11 -15.16 1.02 0.09
N ALA A 12 -14.66 1.58 -1.02
CA ALA A 12 -13.26 1.97 -1.16
C ALA A 12 -12.92 3.33 -0.52
N TYR A 13 -13.89 4.03 0.06
CA TYR A 13 -13.69 5.38 0.65
C TYR A 13 -13.94 5.45 2.16
N ASP A 14 -14.41 4.37 2.79
CA ASP A 14 -14.40 4.19 4.26
C ASP A 14 -13.24 3.29 4.72
N ALA A 15 -12.57 2.62 3.78
CA ALA A 15 -11.47 1.72 4.06
C ALA A 15 -10.12 2.44 3.92
N GLU A 16 -9.30 2.26 4.94
CA GLU A 16 -7.86 2.43 4.92
C GLU A 16 -7.23 1.70 3.72
N VAL A 17 -6.74 2.45 2.72
CA VAL A 17 -6.18 1.89 1.48
C VAL A 17 -4.66 1.89 1.55
N SER A 18 -4.04 0.74 1.29
CA SER A 18 -2.63 0.65 0.90
C SER A 18 -2.56 0.26 -0.59
N SER A 19 -2.26 1.22 -1.46
CA SER A 19 -2.13 1.00 -2.90
C SER A 19 -0.65 0.84 -3.26
N ALA A 20 -0.37 0.01 -4.26
CA ALA A 20 0.96 -0.13 -4.83
C ALA A 20 0.89 -0.52 -6.31
N GLY A 21 1.88 -0.07 -7.08
CA GLY A 21 1.90 -0.33 -8.52
C GLY A 21 3.22 0.05 -9.18
N TYR A 22 3.20 0.10 -10.50
CA TYR A 22 4.33 0.50 -11.33
C TYR A 22 3.93 1.65 -12.23
N TRP A 23 4.67 2.75 -12.16
CA TRP A 23 4.55 3.85 -13.10
C TRP A 23 5.62 3.72 -14.19
N PRO A 24 5.22 3.55 -15.47
CA PRO A 24 6.16 3.58 -16.58
C PRO A 24 6.71 4.99 -16.85
N GLY A 25 6.10 6.04 -16.26
CA GLY A 25 6.57 7.42 -16.30
C GLY A 25 6.89 7.93 -14.89
N GLY A 26 8.01 8.61 -14.72
CA GLY A 26 8.55 9.05 -13.42
C GLY A 26 10.07 9.25 -13.55
N ALA A 27 10.85 8.27 -13.09
CA ALA A 27 12.28 8.15 -13.43
C ALA A 27 12.49 7.76 -14.90
N ASP A 28 13.69 7.95 -15.46
CA ASP A 28 14.04 7.63 -16.87
C ASP A 28 13.60 6.22 -17.32
N GLU A 29 13.58 5.25 -16.39
CA GLU A 29 13.19 3.85 -16.66
C GLU A 29 11.89 3.42 -15.93
N GLY A 30 11.20 4.33 -15.23
CA GLY A 30 10.02 4.03 -14.41
C GLY A 30 10.32 3.72 -12.93
N ALA A 31 9.26 3.59 -12.12
CA ALA A 31 9.36 3.34 -10.68
C ALA A 31 8.18 2.52 -10.15
N PHE A 32 8.42 1.72 -9.11
CA PHE A 32 7.36 1.18 -8.28
C PHE A 32 6.92 2.24 -7.28
N TYR A 33 5.65 2.26 -6.94
CA TYR A 33 5.09 3.21 -5.99
C TYR A 33 4.19 2.53 -4.96
N SER A 34 4.03 3.17 -3.81
CA SER A 34 3.03 2.79 -2.81
C SER A 34 2.62 3.98 -1.94
N TYR A 35 1.32 4.12 -1.70
CA TYR A 35 0.78 5.16 -0.83
C TYR A 35 -0.35 4.62 0.04
N THR A 36 -0.63 5.36 1.11
CA THR A 36 -1.75 5.11 2.02
C THR A 36 -2.72 6.27 2.01
N TYR A 37 -4.02 6.00 1.99
CA TYR A 37 -5.05 7.04 2.05
C TYR A 37 -6.15 6.73 3.08
N PRO A 38 -6.56 7.71 3.91
CA PRO A 38 -5.86 8.98 4.14
C PRO A 38 -4.44 8.75 4.65
N GLU A 39 -3.50 9.64 4.33
CA GLU A 39 -2.10 9.47 4.78
C GLU A 39 -2.05 9.58 6.32
N PRO A 40 -1.62 8.52 7.03
CA PRO A 40 -1.55 8.55 8.48
C PRO A 40 -0.41 9.47 8.94
N PRO A 41 -0.57 10.21 10.07
CA PRO A 41 0.52 10.98 10.64
C PRO A 41 1.75 10.10 10.92
N GLY A 42 2.92 10.51 10.43
CA GLY A 42 4.16 9.75 10.61
C GLY A 42 4.50 8.79 9.47
N PHE A 43 3.61 8.58 8.49
CA PHE A 43 3.82 7.65 7.38
C PHE A 43 4.99 8.07 6.49
N ARG A 44 5.03 9.33 6.06
CA ARG A 44 6.06 9.88 5.17
C ARG A 44 7.46 9.90 5.80
N GLU A 45 7.54 9.87 7.14
CA GLU A 45 8.79 9.87 7.90
C GLU A 45 9.33 8.45 8.15
N ARG A 46 8.62 7.39 7.76
CA ARG A 46 9.07 6.01 7.99
C ARG A 46 10.30 5.69 7.14
N ASP A 47 11.36 5.26 7.81
CA ASP A 47 12.48 4.60 7.16
C ASP A 47 12.07 3.16 6.80
N LEU A 48 11.97 2.89 5.50
CA LEU A 48 11.59 1.57 4.99
C LEU A 48 12.72 0.53 5.12
N GLY A 49 13.97 0.97 5.32
CA GLY A 49 15.13 0.08 5.29
C GLY A 49 15.37 -0.60 3.93
N VAL A 50 14.72 -0.11 2.87
CA VAL A 50 14.82 -0.64 1.51
C VAL A 50 15.74 0.25 0.68
N PRO A 51 16.88 -0.27 0.20
CA PRO A 51 17.83 0.51 -0.59
C PRO A 51 17.18 1.14 -1.84
N GLY A 52 17.32 2.46 -1.98
CA GLY A 52 16.79 3.19 -3.12
C GLY A 52 15.30 3.54 -3.04
N ALA A 53 14.58 3.09 -2.01
CA ALA A 53 13.22 3.54 -1.75
C ALA A 53 13.23 4.89 -1.01
N ALA A 54 12.33 5.81 -1.38
CA ALA A 54 12.18 7.11 -0.72
C ALA A 54 10.73 7.61 -0.84
N PHE A 55 10.32 8.49 0.07
CA PHE A 55 9.04 9.19 -0.06
C PHE A 55 9.19 10.38 -1.01
N ASP A 56 8.34 10.44 -2.04
CA ASP A 56 8.21 11.59 -2.92
C ASP A 56 7.10 12.51 -2.38
N ALA A 57 7.49 13.66 -1.83
CA ALA A 57 6.55 14.60 -1.23
C ALA A 57 5.69 15.36 -2.24
N GLU A 58 6.11 15.44 -3.51
CA GLU A 58 5.30 16.06 -4.55
C GLU A 58 4.18 15.11 -5.00
N LEU A 59 4.46 13.81 -5.04
CA LEU A 59 3.49 12.78 -5.40
C LEU A 59 2.66 12.28 -4.20
N GLY A 60 3.18 12.39 -2.98
CA GLY A 60 2.55 11.85 -1.77
C GLY A 60 2.67 10.33 -1.65
N GLU A 61 3.71 9.73 -2.23
CA GLU A 61 3.88 8.27 -2.28
C GLU A 61 5.33 7.86 -2.07
N PHE A 62 5.54 6.66 -1.52
CA PHE A 62 6.85 6.02 -1.56
C PHE A 62 7.14 5.53 -2.97
N VAL A 63 8.36 5.76 -3.45
CA VAL A 63 8.83 5.33 -4.77
C VAL A 63 10.08 4.48 -4.65
N LEU A 64 10.19 3.47 -5.50
CA LEU A 64 11.38 2.64 -5.69
C LEU A 64 11.74 2.61 -7.19
N PRO A 65 12.87 3.20 -7.60
CA PRO A 65 13.26 3.24 -9.01
C PRO A 65 13.42 1.85 -9.62
N TYR A 66 12.90 1.65 -10.83
CA TYR A 66 13.03 0.37 -11.54
C TYR A 66 14.49 -0.04 -11.72
N ARG A 67 15.37 0.92 -12.00
CA ARG A 67 16.81 0.69 -12.11
C ARG A 67 17.38 0.00 -10.86
N ALA A 68 16.98 0.41 -9.66
CA ALA A 68 17.45 -0.17 -8.41
C ALA A 68 17.02 -1.64 -8.27
N VAL A 69 15.79 -1.96 -8.70
CA VAL A 69 15.29 -3.35 -8.75
C VAL A 69 16.02 -4.17 -9.79
N ARG A 70 16.21 -3.62 -11.00
CA ARG A 70 16.90 -4.29 -12.12
C ARG A 70 18.37 -4.58 -11.83
N GLU A 71 19.04 -3.72 -11.05
CA GLU A 71 20.47 -3.84 -10.71
C GLU A 71 20.71 -4.59 -9.39
N SER A 72 19.65 -4.92 -8.66
CA SER A 72 19.72 -5.75 -7.46
C SER A 72 20.20 -7.16 -7.78
N SER A 73 20.98 -7.75 -6.86
CA SER A 73 21.29 -9.18 -6.90
C SER A 73 20.08 -10.07 -6.61
N ASP A 74 19.04 -9.51 -6.00
CA ASP A 74 17.76 -10.15 -5.73
C ASP A 74 16.61 -9.16 -6.04
N PRO A 75 16.16 -9.09 -7.30
CA PRO A 75 15.11 -8.15 -7.73
C PRO A 75 13.76 -8.42 -7.06
N ASP A 76 13.35 -9.69 -7.00
CA ASP A 76 12.08 -10.10 -6.42
C ASP A 76 12.07 -9.82 -4.91
N GLY A 77 13.17 -10.12 -4.23
CA GLY A 77 13.33 -9.83 -2.80
C GLY A 77 13.29 -8.32 -2.51
N LEU A 78 13.95 -7.49 -3.32
CA LEU A 78 13.96 -6.05 -3.13
C LEU A 78 12.56 -5.44 -3.32
N LEU A 79 11.85 -5.84 -4.38
CA LEU A 79 10.48 -5.38 -4.62
C LEU A 79 9.53 -5.85 -3.52
N LEU A 80 9.63 -7.11 -3.09
CA LEU A 80 8.80 -7.64 -2.01
C LEU A 80 9.09 -6.92 -0.68
N ALA A 81 10.36 -6.59 -0.40
CA ALA A 81 10.74 -5.81 0.78
C ALA A 81 10.10 -4.42 0.75
N PHE A 82 10.11 -3.74 -0.40
CA PHE A 82 9.43 -2.46 -0.58
C PHE A 82 7.94 -2.55 -0.28
N LEU A 83 7.22 -3.47 -0.92
CA LEU A 83 5.78 -3.62 -0.74
C LEU A 83 5.40 -3.95 0.71
N ARG A 84 6.19 -4.79 1.38
CA ARG A 84 5.98 -5.13 2.80
C ARG A 84 6.26 -3.96 3.72
N ALA A 85 7.35 -3.22 3.46
CA ALA A 85 7.75 -2.09 4.27
C ALA A 85 6.74 -0.94 4.17
N THR A 86 6.24 -0.62 2.98
CA THR A 86 5.23 0.44 2.80
C THR A 86 3.89 0.05 3.40
N PHE A 87 3.47 -1.22 3.27
CA PHE A 87 2.28 -1.73 3.95
C PHE A 87 2.42 -1.66 5.47
N ALA A 88 3.55 -2.12 6.03
CA ALA A 88 3.80 -2.06 7.46
C ALA A 88 3.84 -0.61 7.97
N ALA A 89 4.48 0.30 7.23
CA ALA A 89 4.46 1.72 7.52
C ALA A 89 3.03 2.27 7.61
N GLY A 90 2.16 1.94 6.64
CA GLY A 90 0.76 2.37 6.63
C GLY A 90 -0.04 1.78 7.77
N ALA A 91 0.09 0.47 8.00
CA ALA A 91 -0.63 -0.23 9.07
C ALA A 91 -0.20 0.21 10.48
N GLU A 92 1.09 0.45 10.71
CA GLU A 92 1.60 0.93 12.00
C GLU A 92 1.22 2.38 12.28
N THR A 93 1.20 3.24 11.26
CA THR A 93 0.90 4.68 11.44
C THR A 93 -0.60 4.96 11.40
N GLY A 94 -1.38 4.11 10.75
CA GLY A 94 -2.84 4.15 10.77
C GLY A 94 -3.50 3.35 11.90
N ASP A 95 -2.73 2.69 12.76
CA ASP A 95 -3.25 1.80 13.83
C ASP A 95 -4.16 0.67 13.31
N TRP A 96 -3.86 0.13 12.12
CA TRP A 96 -4.69 -0.90 11.50
C TRP A 96 -4.59 -2.21 12.28
N PRO A 97 -5.71 -2.94 12.49
CA PRO A 97 -5.68 -4.23 13.14
C PRO A 97 -4.77 -5.17 12.35
N GLN A 98 -3.69 -5.62 12.98
CA GLN A 98 -2.75 -6.54 12.39
C GLN A 98 -3.49 -7.83 12.03
N VAL A 99 -3.69 -8.10 10.74
CA VAL A 99 -4.18 -9.40 10.30
C VAL A 99 -3.04 -10.39 10.52
N ALA A 100 -3.03 -10.99 11.70
CA ALA A 100 -2.11 -12.07 12.01
C ALA A 100 -2.25 -13.15 10.94
N ALA A 101 -1.16 -13.44 10.22
CA ALA A 101 -1.08 -14.57 9.32
C ALA A 101 -1.08 -15.87 10.16
N GLY A 102 -2.27 -16.28 10.62
CA GLY A 102 -2.46 -17.53 11.34
C GLY A 102 -3.77 -17.58 12.11
N GLY A 103 -4.75 -18.35 11.59
CA GLY A 103 -5.89 -18.82 12.38
C GLY A 103 -7.25 -18.78 11.68
N ASP A 104 -7.54 -19.83 10.92
CA ASP A 104 -8.86 -20.44 10.71
C ASP A 104 -10.10 -19.53 10.52
N GLY A 105 -10.38 -19.16 9.27
CA GLY A 105 -11.63 -19.58 8.61
C GLY A 105 -13.00 -19.21 9.21
N ARG A 106 -13.13 -18.24 10.11
CA ARG A 106 -14.44 -17.71 10.52
C ARG A 106 -14.45 -16.18 10.57
N VAL A 107 -15.06 -15.62 9.54
CA VAL A 107 -15.50 -14.22 9.50
C VAL A 107 -16.46 -14.00 10.67
N ALA A 108 -16.14 -13.07 11.55
CA ALA A 108 -17.07 -12.60 12.57
C ALA A 108 -18.25 -11.93 11.86
N ALA A 109 -19.45 -12.47 12.05
CA ALA A 109 -20.69 -11.87 11.57
C ALA A 109 -20.86 -10.49 12.23
N ALA A 110 -21.09 -9.46 11.41
CA ALA A 110 -21.50 -8.14 11.89
C ALA A 110 -22.88 -8.25 12.58
N ASP A 111 -23.00 -7.59 13.73
CA ASP A 111 -24.21 -7.52 14.54
C ASP A 111 -25.38 -6.88 13.76
N PRO A 112 -26.58 -7.48 13.75
CA PRO A 112 -27.72 -7.00 12.98
C PRO A 112 -28.62 -6.03 13.77
N GLU A 113 -28.10 -4.97 14.38
CA GLU A 113 -28.93 -3.93 15.04
C GLU A 113 -28.42 -2.49 14.87
N VAL A 114 -28.34 -2.02 13.62
CA VAL A 114 -28.37 -0.56 13.35
C VAL A 114 -29.24 -0.27 12.12
N LEU A 115 -30.55 -0.42 12.26
CA LEU A 115 -31.57 0.32 11.51
C LEU A 115 -32.83 0.42 12.37
N SER A 116 -33.05 1.59 12.98
CA SER A 116 -34.37 2.07 13.37
C SER A 116 -34.56 3.50 12.87
#